data_AF-A0A7C2IRG5-F1
#
_entry.id   AF-A0A7C2IRG5-F1
#
_cell.length_a   1.000
_cell.length_b   1.000
_cell.length_c   1.000
_cell.angle_alpha   90.00
_cell.angle_beta   90.00
_cell.angle_gamma   90.00
#
_symmetry.space_group_name_H-M   'P 1'
#
loop_
_entity.id
_entity.type
_entity.pdbx_description
1 polymer ?
#
loop_
_entity_poly.entity_id
_entity_poly.type
_entity_poly.pdbx_seq_one_letter_code
_entity_poly.pdbx_strand_id
1 'polypeptide(L)'
;MDPWLAGFAGGLIIGIAAAAFLLVNGRVLGVSGVLGGIVDGSGRGSLGESIALLAGMALVPAIAAAIAGGTETGLTANPVLLVLGGLAVGLGTRLAFGCTSGHGVCGVARLSRRGLTATVTFVGAGFVTMALLRGVLGVI
;
A
#
# COMPACT_ATOMS: atom_id res chain seq x y z
N MET A 1 17.71 18.43 2.98
CA MET A 1 17.97 17.16 2.28
C MET A 1 17.39 17.31 0.89
N ASP A 2 18.16 17.05 -0.17
CA ASP A 2 17.61 17.17 -1.52
C ASP A 2 16.46 16.17 -1.72
N PRO A 3 15.32 16.58 -2.32
CA PRO A 3 14.14 15.73 -2.46
C PRO A 3 14.42 14.39 -3.14
N TRP A 4 15.38 14.38 -4.08
CA TRP A 4 15.82 13.19 -4.80
C TRP A 4 16.54 12.17 -3.91
N LEU A 5 17.41 12.64 -3.03
CA LEU A 5 18.13 11.78 -2.07
C LEU A 5 17.17 11.14 -1.08
N ALA A 6 16.17 11.90 -0.61
CA ALA A 6 15.12 11.38 0.28
C ALA A 6 14.26 10.31 -0.41
N GLY A 7 13.88 10.53 -1.68
CA GLY A 7 13.13 9.54 -2.48
C GLY A 7 13.92 8.25 -2.70
N PHE A 8 15.20 8.34 -3.02
CA PHE A 8 16.08 7.18 -3.18
C PHE A 8 16.26 6.41 -1.86
N ALA A 9 16.53 7.12 -0.76
CA ALA A 9 16.66 6.51 0.56
C ALA A 9 15.38 5.78 1.00
N GLY A 10 14.21 6.41 0.79
CA GLY A 10 12.92 5.78 1.07
C GLY A 10 12.69 4.51 0.24
N GLY A 11 13.00 4.56 -1.06
CA GLY A 11 12.91 3.38 -1.94
C GLY A 11 13.81 2.24 -1.49
N LEU A 12 15.06 2.55 -1.09
CA LEU A 12 16.01 1.56 -0.58
C LEU A 12 15.49 0.91 0.72
N ILE A 13 14.96 1.69 1.64
CA ILE A 13 14.38 1.21 2.91
C ILE A 13 13.21 0.25 2.63
N ILE A 14 12.29 0.63 1.75
CA ILE A 14 11.13 -0.22 1.39
C ILE A 14 11.60 -1.53 0.73
N GLY A 15 12.58 -1.45 -0.18
CA GLY A 15 13.14 -2.62 -0.86
C GLY A 15 13.81 -3.59 0.10
N ILE A 16 14.65 -3.09 1.02
CA ILE A 16 15.31 -3.90 2.05
C ILE A 16 14.27 -4.52 2.99
N ALA A 17 13.27 -3.75 3.43
CA ALA A 17 12.21 -4.26 4.30
C ALA A 17 11.40 -5.38 3.62
N ALA A 18 11.06 -5.22 2.33
CA ALA A 18 10.35 -6.23 1.56
C ALA A 18 11.21 -7.50 1.35
N ALA A 19 12.51 -7.36 1.09
CA ALA A 19 13.43 -8.48 0.95
C ALA A 19 13.62 -9.23 2.28
N ALA A 20 13.80 -8.49 3.39
CA ALA A 20 13.90 -9.07 4.73
C ALA A 20 12.63 -9.83 5.10
N PHE A 21 11.44 -9.26 4.82
CA PHE A 21 10.17 -9.94 5.07
C PHE A 21 10.06 -11.25 4.28
N LEU A 22 10.51 -11.25 3.01
CA LEU A 22 10.51 -12.44 2.17
C LEU A 22 11.51 -13.51 2.64
N LEU A 23 12.69 -13.11 3.12
CA LEU A 23 13.72 -14.04 3.60
C LEU A 23 13.39 -14.64 4.96
N VAL A 24 12.82 -13.84 5.88
CA VAL A 24 12.48 -14.30 7.24
C VAL A 24 11.22 -15.16 7.23
N ASN A 25 10.18 -14.73 6.52
CA ASN A 25 8.88 -15.41 6.56
C ASN A 25 8.68 -16.39 5.39
N GLY A 26 9.58 -16.42 4.41
CA GLY A 26 9.43 -17.22 3.18
C GLY A 26 8.25 -16.78 2.29
N ARG A 27 7.63 -15.63 2.57
CA ARG A 27 6.38 -15.16 1.96
C ARG A 27 6.55 -13.79 1.34
N VAL A 28 5.89 -13.58 0.21
CA VAL A 28 5.84 -12.28 -0.46
C VAL A 28 5.09 -11.27 0.40
N LEU A 29 5.66 -10.07 0.58
CA LEU A 29 5.01 -8.96 1.28
C LEU A 29 3.70 -8.56 0.56
N GLY A 30 2.56 -8.74 1.23
CA GLY A 30 1.25 -8.40 0.68
C GLY A 30 0.26 -8.03 1.77
N VAL A 31 0.00 -6.73 1.95
CA VAL A 31 -0.85 -6.22 3.04
C VAL A 31 -2.27 -6.79 2.98
N SER A 32 -2.93 -6.82 1.81
CA SER A 32 -4.26 -7.42 1.68
C SER A 32 -4.28 -8.92 1.95
N GLY A 33 -3.18 -9.63 1.67
CA GLY A 33 -3.05 -11.06 1.97
C GLY A 33 -2.81 -11.33 3.45
N VAL A 34 -2.05 -10.47 4.12
CA VAL A 34 -1.82 -10.49 5.58
C VAL A 34 -3.14 -10.19 6.32
N LEU A 35 -3.83 -9.11 5.93
CA LEU A 35 -5.14 -8.77 6.48
C LEU A 35 -6.18 -9.87 6.21
N GLY A 36 -6.26 -10.37 4.98
CA GLY A 36 -7.17 -11.46 4.63
C GLY A 36 -6.90 -12.74 5.41
N GLY A 37 -5.63 -13.08 5.65
CA GLY A 37 -5.26 -14.25 6.46
C GLY A 37 -5.64 -14.12 7.95
N ILE A 38 -5.68 -12.90 8.50
CA ILE A 38 -6.20 -12.63 9.84
C ILE A 38 -7.72 -12.81 9.88
N VAL A 39 -8.43 -12.23 8.90
CA VAL A 39 -9.90 -12.27 8.82
C VAL A 39 -10.43 -13.67 8.54
N ASP A 40 -9.84 -14.38 7.58
CA ASP A 40 -10.22 -15.74 7.20
C ASP A 40 -9.70 -16.80 8.21
N GLY A 41 -8.90 -16.40 9.21
CA GLY A 41 -8.36 -17.30 10.24
C GLY A 41 -7.33 -18.32 9.74
N SER A 42 -6.98 -18.29 8.45
CA SER A 42 -6.00 -19.18 7.80
C SER A 42 -4.55 -18.80 8.13
N GLY A 43 -4.31 -17.58 8.63
CA GLY A 43 -3.00 -17.05 9.00
C GLY A 43 -2.58 -17.29 10.45
N ARG A 44 -3.24 -18.20 11.19
CA ARG A 44 -3.00 -18.43 12.63
C ARG A 44 -1.53 -18.69 13.01
N GLY A 45 -0.78 -19.36 12.14
CA GLY A 45 0.65 -19.62 12.34
C GLY A 45 1.56 -18.40 12.16
N SER A 46 1.09 -17.33 11.51
CA SER A 46 1.83 -16.08 11.25
C SER A 46 1.13 -14.84 11.82
N LEU A 47 0.28 -15.02 12.83
CA LEU A 47 -0.49 -13.93 13.43
C LEU A 47 0.43 -12.88 14.07
N GLY A 48 1.51 -13.33 14.71
CA GLY A 48 2.52 -12.45 15.31
C GLY A 48 3.14 -11.50 14.29
N GLU A 49 3.64 -12.01 13.16
CA GLU A 49 4.25 -11.15 12.13
C GLU A 49 3.21 -10.28 11.42
N SER A 50 1.99 -10.81 11.24
CA SER A 50 0.89 -10.07 10.61
C SER A 50 0.51 -8.84 11.44
N ILE A 51 0.34 -9.01 12.75
CA ILE A 51 0.04 -7.93 13.68
C ILE A 51 1.23 -6.98 13.77
N ALA A 52 2.46 -7.48 13.88
CA ALA A 52 3.65 -6.64 13.93
C ALA A 52 3.82 -5.77 12.68
N LEU A 53 3.56 -6.32 11.49
CA LEU A 53 3.62 -5.59 10.23
C LEU A 53 2.54 -4.50 10.16
N LEU A 54 1.30 -4.82 10.52
CA LEU A 54 0.19 -3.86 10.51
C LEU A 54 0.37 -2.78 11.56
N ALA A 55 0.80 -3.15 12.77
CA ALA A 55 1.11 -2.22 13.84
C ALA A 55 2.26 -1.30 13.45
N GLY A 56 3.34 -1.83 12.86
CA GLY A 56 4.44 -1.01 12.35
C GLY A 56 3.98 -0.01 11.28
N MET A 57 3.13 -0.45 10.35
CA MET A 57 2.60 0.40 9.29
C MET A 57 1.72 1.55 9.80
N ALA A 58 1.00 1.35 10.91
CA ALA A 58 0.18 2.39 11.53
C ALA A 58 0.98 3.26 12.51
N LEU A 59 1.79 2.65 13.36
CA LEU A 59 2.47 3.30 14.48
C LEU A 59 3.67 4.14 14.04
N VAL A 60 4.47 3.65 13.08
CA VAL A 60 5.66 4.37 12.59
C VAL A 60 5.30 5.74 11.99
N PRO A 61 4.35 5.87 11.04
CA PRO A 61 3.97 7.19 10.54
C PRO A 61 3.28 8.05 11.60
N ALA A 62 2.54 7.46 12.55
CA ALA A 62 1.91 8.20 13.64
C ALA A 62 2.96 8.83 14.58
N ILE A 63 3.97 8.06 14.98
CA ILE A 63 5.10 8.55 15.78
C ILE A 63 5.88 9.61 14.99
N ALA A 64 6.16 9.35 13.71
CA ALA A 64 6.87 10.30 12.86
C ALA A 64 6.10 11.63 12.75
N ALA A 65 4.78 11.59 12.57
CA ALA A 65 3.94 12.79 12.53
C ALA A 65 3.91 13.53 13.87
N ALA A 66 3.92 12.82 15.00
CA ALA A 66 3.98 13.42 16.33
C ALA A 66 5.31 14.15 16.61
N ILE A 67 6.43 13.65 16.06
CA ILE A 67 7.76 14.22 16.29
C ILE A 67 8.08 15.33 15.27
N ALA A 68 7.80 15.10 13.98
CA ALA A 68 8.22 15.99 12.90
C ALA A 68 7.18 17.08 12.55
N GLY A 69 6.01 17.04 13.18
CA GLY A 69 4.84 17.79 12.74
C GLY A 69 4.18 17.11 11.54
N GLY A 70 2.87 16.89 11.61
CA GLY A 70 2.11 16.25 10.54
C GLY A 70 2.36 16.93 9.20
N THR A 71 2.39 16.14 8.12
CA THR A 71 2.42 16.69 6.77
C THR A 71 1.00 17.01 6.34
N GLU A 72 0.81 18.13 5.64
CA GLU A 72 -0.43 18.47 4.94
C GLU A 72 -0.67 17.42 3.84
N THR A 73 -1.25 16.29 4.22
CA THR A 73 -1.82 15.35 3.26
C THR A 73 -2.99 16.10 2.66
N GLY A 74 -2.91 16.49 1.38
CA GLY A 74 -4.00 17.13 0.63
C GLY A 74 -5.21 16.20 0.47
N LEU A 75 -5.78 15.81 1.60
CA LEU A 75 -6.83 14.85 1.78
C LEU A 75 -8.14 15.58 1.52
N THR A 76 -9.02 14.94 0.75
CA THR A 76 -10.38 15.44 0.59
C THR A 76 -11.07 15.53 1.95
N ALA A 77 -11.70 16.68 2.23
CA ALA A 77 -12.50 16.88 3.44
C ALA A 77 -13.83 16.09 3.42
N ASN A 78 -14.15 15.44 2.29
CA ASN A 78 -15.40 14.69 2.15
C ASN A 78 -15.24 13.24 2.66
N PRO A 79 -15.79 12.89 3.84
CA PRO A 79 -15.63 11.56 4.41
C PRO A 79 -16.34 10.48 3.58
N VAL A 80 -17.38 10.82 2.81
CA VAL A 80 -18.11 9.87 1.97
C VAL A 80 -17.23 9.39 0.82
N LEU A 81 -16.48 10.29 0.18
CA LEU A 81 -15.53 9.90 -0.88
C LEU A 81 -14.39 9.03 -0.33
N LEU A 82 -13.91 9.33 0.87
CA LEU A 82 -12.91 8.53 1.57
C LEU A 82 -13.38 7.09 1.82
N VAL A 83 -14.59 6.93 2.36
CA VAL A 83 -15.17 5.61 2.63
C VAL A 83 -15.41 4.84 1.33
N LEU A 84 -16.01 5.48 0.31
CA LEU A 84 -16.27 4.83 -0.97
C LEU A 84 -14.97 4.45 -1.70
N GLY A 85 -13.97 5.33 -1.68
CA GLY A 85 -12.65 5.05 -2.24
C GLY A 85 -11.96 3.89 -1.54
N GLY A 86 -11.98 3.87 -0.21
CA GLY A 86 -11.45 2.77 0.59
C GLY A 86 -12.12 1.43 0.31
N LEU A 87 -13.45 1.40 0.23
CA LEU A 87 -14.23 0.20 -0.11
C LEU A 87 -13.93 -0.28 -1.53
N ALA A 88 -13.90 0.62 -2.51
CA ALA A 88 -13.59 0.28 -3.91
C ALA A 88 -12.19 -0.32 -4.05
N VAL A 89 -11.18 0.27 -3.38
CA VAL A 89 -9.81 -0.26 -3.36
C VAL A 89 -9.75 -1.59 -2.63
N GLY A 90 -10.41 -1.71 -1.48
CA GLY A 90 -10.48 -2.96 -0.71
C GLY A 90 -11.05 -4.11 -1.54
N LEU A 91 -12.23 -3.91 -2.14
CA LEU A 91 -12.87 -4.89 -3.03
C LEU A 91 -12.00 -5.21 -4.24
N GLY A 92 -11.42 -4.19 -4.88
CA GLY A 92 -10.53 -4.36 -6.04
C GLY A 92 -9.30 -5.21 -5.72
N THR A 93 -8.63 -4.99 -4.59
CA THR A 93 -7.46 -5.81 -4.20
C THR A 93 -7.84 -7.25 -3.89
N ARG A 94 -9.04 -7.49 -3.35
CA ARG A 94 -9.56 -8.84 -3.09
C ARG A 94 -9.88 -9.59 -4.39
N LEU A 95 -10.49 -8.91 -5.36
CA LEU A 95 -10.78 -9.46 -6.69
C LEU A 95 -9.49 -9.72 -7.50
N ALA A 96 -8.47 -8.88 -7.35
CA ALA A 96 -7.17 -9.06 -7.99
C ALA A 96 -6.31 -10.18 -7.37
N PHE A 97 -6.73 -10.77 -6.24
CA PHE A 97 -5.95 -11.69 -5.41
C PHE A 97 -4.60 -11.10 -4.96
N GLY A 98 -4.56 -9.79 -4.71
CA GLY A 98 -3.35 -9.10 -4.29
C GLY A 98 -3.48 -7.58 -4.27
N CYS A 99 -2.53 -6.93 -3.60
CA CYS A 99 -2.43 -5.47 -3.49
C CYS A 99 -1.19 -4.94 -4.21
N THR A 100 -1.08 -3.61 -4.28
CA THR A 100 0.06 -2.91 -4.88
C THR A 100 1.39 -3.21 -4.20
N SER A 101 1.42 -3.49 -2.89
CA SER A 101 2.66 -3.91 -2.21
C SER A 101 3.15 -5.28 -2.74
N GLY A 102 2.23 -6.20 -3.03
CA GLY A 102 2.57 -7.54 -3.52
C GLY A 102 2.84 -7.59 -5.03
N HIS A 103 1.98 -6.96 -5.83
CA HIS A 103 2.11 -6.93 -7.30
C HIS A 103 3.09 -5.87 -7.80
N GLY A 104 3.09 -4.69 -7.16
CA GLY A 104 3.97 -3.57 -7.49
C GLY A 104 5.36 -3.81 -6.93
N VAL A 105 5.55 -3.61 -5.61
CA VAL A 105 6.89 -3.64 -5.00
C VAL A 105 7.59 -4.99 -5.22
N CYS A 106 6.97 -6.08 -4.79
CA CYS A 106 7.61 -7.40 -4.92
C CYS A 106 7.41 -8.05 -6.30
N GLY A 107 6.28 -7.80 -6.98
CA GLY A 107 5.92 -8.45 -8.24
C GLY A 107 6.64 -7.85 -9.46
N VAL A 108 6.89 -6.54 -9.47
CA VAL A 108 7.70 -5.88 -10.51
C VAL A 108 9.18 -6.23 -10.32
N ALA A 109 9.67 -6.28 -9.09
CA ALA A 109 11.05 -6.69 -8.78
C ALA A 109 11.38 -8.11 -9.27
N ARG A 110 10.40 -9.01 -9.29
CA ARG A 110 10.54 -10.38 -9.83
C ARG A 110 10.21 -10.52 -11.32
N LEU A 111 10.02 -9.41 -12.05
CA LEU A 111 9.63 -9.39 -13.47
C LEU A 111 8.38 -10.24 -13.78
N SER A 112 7.43 -10.33 -12.85
CA SER A 112 6.21 -11.10 -13.07
C SER A 112 5.26 -10.34 -14.03
N ARG A 113 4.90 -10.97 -15.16
CA ARG A 113 3.96 -10.37 -16.13
C ARG A 113 2.64 -9.97 -15.48
N ARG A 114 2.10 -10.83 -14.61
CA ARG A 114 0.86 -10.58 -13.85
C ARG A 114 0.98 -9.40 -12.88
N GLY A 115 2.13 -9.25 -12.21
CA GLY A 115 2.37 -8.12 -11.30
C GLY A 115 2.48 -6.80 -12.04
N LEU A 116 3.15 -6.80 -13.20
CA LEU A 116 3.29 -5.61 -14.03
C LEU A 116 1.94 -5.14 -14.57
N THR A 117 1.13 -6.04 -15.14
CA THR A 117 -0.21 -5.69 -15.64
C THR A 117 -1.11 -5.17 -14.52
N ALA A 118 -1.13 -5.83 -13.36
CA ALA A 118 -1.94 -5.36 -12.23
C ALA A 118 -1.54 -3.96 -11.76
N THR A 119 -0.23 -3.68 -11.72
CA THR A 119 0.30 -2.38 -11.29
C THR A 119 -0.04 -1.28 -12.29
N VAL A 120 0.15 -1.53 -13.59
CA VAL A 120 -0.18 -0.55 -14.66
C VAL A 120 -1.67 -0.24 -14.66
N THR A 121 -2.54 -1.24 -14.55
CA THR A 121 -4.00 -1.03 -14.50
C THR A 121 -4.39 -0.24 -13.25
N PHE A 122 -3.81 -0.55 -12.09
CA PHE A 122 -4.10 0.17 -10.85
C PHE A 122 -3.69 1.65 -10.92
N VAL A 123 -2.46 1.92 -11.36
CA VAL A 123 -1.95 3.29 -11.52
C VAL A 123 -2.76 4.05 -12.58
N GLY A 124 -3.09 3.41 -13.70
CA GLY A 124 -3.91 3.99 -14.76
C GLY A 124 -5.33 4.34 -14.27
N ALA A 125 -5.99 3.44 -13.54
CA ALA A 125 -7.30 3.72 -12.95
C ALA A 125 -7.24 4.87 -11.94
N GLY A 126 -6.19 4.94 -11.10
CA GLY A 126 -5.97 6.04 -10.18
C GLY A 126 -5.79 7.39 -10.91
N PHE A 127 -4.99 7.41 -11.97
CA PHE A 127 -4.80 8.61 -12.80
C PHE A 127 -6.11 9.09 -13.43
N VAL A 128 -6.88 8.18 -14.04
CA VAL A 128 -8.19 8.51 -14.64
C VAL A 128 -9.16 9.02 -13.58
N THR A 129 -9.22 8.36 -12.41
CA THR A 129 -10.10 8.76 -11.32
C THR A 129 -9.75 10.16 -10.80
N MET A 130 -8.46 10.45 -10.64
CA MET A 130 -7.97 11.77 -10.21
C MET A 130 -8.28 12.85 -11.26
N ALA A 131 -8.00 12.56 -12.55
CA ALA A 131 -8.28 13.49 -13.64
C ALA A 131 -9.77 13.82 -13.77
N LEU A 132 -10.66 12.84 -13.57
CA LEU A 132 -12.11 13.05 -13.60
C LEU A 132 -12.59 13.83 -12.38
N LEU A 133 -12.23 13.40 -11.17
CA LEU A 133 -12.73 14.01 -9.93
C LEU A 133 -12.21 15.43 -9.72
N ARG A 134 -10.94 15.68 -10.05
CA ARG A 134 -10.30 17.00 -9.90
C ARG A 134 -10.54 17.89 -11.12
N GLY A 135 -10.35 17.35 -12.33
CA GLY A 135 -10.37 18.15 -13.55
C GLY A 135 -11.76 18.42 -14.11
N VAL A 136 -12.69 17.46 -14.00
CA VAL A 136 -14.02 17.56 -14.61
C VAL A 136 -15.09 17.91 -13.56
N LEU A 137 -15.04 17.26 -12.40
CA LEU A 137 -16.08 17.38 -11.38
C LEU A 137 -15.76 18.42 -10.29
N GLY A 138 -14.49 18.80 -10.10
CA GLY A 138 -14.06 19.77 -9.09
C GLY A 138 -14.42 19.38 -7.64
N VAL A 139 -14.60 18.09 -7.37
CA VAL A 139 -15.03 17.57 -6.06
C VAL A 139 -13.85 17.44 -5.08
N ILE A 140 -12.62 17.47 -5.61
CA ILE A 140 -11.33 17.45 -4.91
C ILE A 140 -10.33 18.38 -5.62
#